data_AF-A0A0C2DC41-F1
#
_entry.id   AF-A0A0C2DC41-F1
#
_cell.length_a   1.000
_cell.length_b   1.000
_cell.length_c   1.000
_cell.angle_alpha   90.00
_cell.angle_beta   90.00
_cell.angle_gamma   90.00
#
_symmetry.space_group_name_H-M   'P 1'
#
loop_
_entity.id
_entity.type
_entity.pdbx_description
1 polymer ?
#
loop_
_entity_poly.entity_id
_entity_poly.type
_entity_poly.pdbx_seq_one_letter_code
_entity_poly.pdbx_strand_id
1 'polypeptide(L)'
;MGRVALIVAWWVLGSSAILIARYFKPLFPRKKLLGTAVWFQLHRDIFLISLILQILAVIFIFWQAGWVWYQCSYQCTPKDFSKKMHAITGIIATVLAVLQPFLALLRPSPNSEHRYIFNWAHWLVGMTAWSFASATMVLALPMGKTGLNAVYGYAPNWVMGGYILFFIGCNIVMEMLATSNDVRMEKNVSEIKPHRFIVGPSGMALSHLNGPTVESPLAPPTSLKDLSPQ
;
A
#
# COMPACT_ATOMS: atom_id res chain seq x y z
N MET A 1 -21.64 13.48 8.90
CA MET A 1 -20.18 13.51 9.13
C MET A 1 -19.52 12.13 8.93
N GLY A 2 -20.04 11.02 9.49
CA GLY A 2 -19.40 9.69 9.34
C GLY A 2 -19.16 9.20 7.91
N ARG A 3 -20.01 9.55 6.93
CA ARG A 3 -19.85 9.12 5.53
C ARG A 3 -18.62 9.72 4.83
N VAL A 4 -18.31 11.00 5.11
CA VAL A 4 -17.13 11.68 4.54
C VAL A 4 -15.85 11.10 5.12
N ALA A 5 -15.86 10.78 6.43
CA ALA A 5 -14.74 10.13 7.10
C ALA A 5 -14.38 8.79 6.44
N LEU A 6 -15.37 7.98 6.02
CA LEU A 6 -15.10 6.74 5.30
C LEU A 6 -14.44 6.95 3.93
N ILE A 7 -14.83 7.99 3.19
CA ILE A 7 -14.19 8.32 1.91
C ILE A 7 -12.72 8.68 2.14
N VAL A 8 -12.45 9.57 3.11
CA VAL A 8 -11.07 9.95 3.44
C VAL A 8 -10.27 8.75 3.94
N ALA A 9 -10.84 7.93 4.81
CA ALA A 9 -10.12 6.79 5.39
C ALA A 9 -9.78 5.73 4.35
N TRP A 10 -10.73 5.30 3.51
CA TRP A 10 -10.51 4.22 2.55
C TRP A 10 -9.79 4.67 1.29
N TRP A 11 -10.24 5.78 0.70
CA TRP A 11 -9.71 6.22 -0.58
C TRP A 11 -8.46 7.05 -0.35
N VAL A 12 -8.47 8.11 0.45
CA VAL A 12 -7.24 8.91 0.62
C VAL A 12 -6.18 8.15 1.41
N LEU A 13 -6.43 7.85 2.69
CA LEU A 13 -5.42 7.23 3.55
C LEU A 13 -5.10 5.80 3.15
N GLY A 14 -6.13 4.99 2.84
CA GLY A 14 -5.97 3.59 2.44
C GLY A 14 -5.19 3.42 1.14
N SER A 15 -5.55 4.15 0.08
CA SER A 15 -4.80 4.10 -1.19
C SER A 15 -3.36 4.59 -1.01
N SER A 16 -3.13 5.68 -0.26
CA SER A 16 -1.77 6.15 0.04
C SER A 16 -0.94 5.10 0.78
N ALA A 17 -1.51 4.46 1.81
CA ALA A 17 -0.82 3.40 2.56
C ALA A 17 -0.42 2.22 1.65
N ILE A 18 -1.29 1.82 0.71
CA ILE A 18 -1.01 0.75 -0.27
C ILE A 18 0.15 1.16 -1.20
N LEU A 19 0.10 2.37 -1.77
CA LEU A 19 1.14 2.86 -2.68
C LEU A 19 2.51 2.96 -1.99
N ILE A 20 2.54 3.46 -0.75
CA ILE A 20 3.77 3.54 0.05
C ILE A 20 4.35 2.14 0.31
N ALA A 21 3.53 1.18 0.72
CA ALA A 21 3.99 -0.18 0.98
C ALA A 21 4.56 -0.88 -0.25
N ARG A 22 4.03 -0.60 -1.45
CA ARG A 22 4.48 -1.22 -2.69
C ARG A 22 5.74 -0.56 -3.25
N TYR A 23 5.72 0.76 -3.38
CA TYR A 23 6.68 1.46 -4.24
C TYR A 23 7.73 2.29 -3.49
N PHE A 24 7.55 2.57 -2.20
CA PHE A 24 8.45 3.49 -1.48
C PHE A 24 9.59 2.76 -0.75
N LYS A 25 9.69 1.43 -0.88
CA LYS A 25 10.79 0.63 -0.31
C LYS A 25 12.19 1.11 -0.74
N PRO A 26 12.48 1.38 -2.03
CA PRO A 26 13.82 1.76 -2.49
C PRO A 26 14.14 3.25 -2.30
N LEU A 27 13.19 4.10 -1.93
CA LEU A 27 13.40 5.55 -1.85
C LEU A 27 14.25 5.98 -0.65
N PHE A 28 14.24 5.21 0.44
CA PHE A 28 14.92 5.56 1.69
C PHE A 28 15.79 4.42 2.25
N PRO A 29 16.78 3.91 1.50
CA PRO A 29 17.51 2.69 1.88
C PRO A 29 18.41 2.88 3.11
N ARG A 30 18.86 4.11 3.38
CA ARG A 30 19.79 4.44 4.48
C ARG A 30 19.16 5.20 5.64
N LYS A 31 17.87 5.51 5.56
CA LYS A 31 17.15 6.26 6.60
C LYS A 31 16.21 5.32 7.34
N LYS A 32 16.23 5.41 8.67
CA LYS A 32 15.27 4.74 9.55
C LYS A 32 14.46 5.81 10.26
N LEU A 33 13.15 5.57 10.40
CA LEU A 33 12.27 6.39 11.21
C LEU A 33 11.82 5.53 12.38
N LEU A 34 12.03 5.99 13.62
CA LEU A 34 11.71 5.25 14.84
C LEU A 34 12.30 3.81 14.85
N GLY A 35 13.53 3.65 14.36
CA GLY A 35 14.25 2.36 14.34
C GLY A 35 13.82 1.38 13.24
N THR A 36 12.76 1.68 12.46
CA THR A 36 12.30 0.86 11.34
C THR A 36 12.48 1.56 9.99
N ALA A 37 12.30 0.84 8.88
CA ALA A 37 12.39 1.44 7.55
C ALA A 37 11.28 2.49 7.36
N VAL A 38 11.61 3.65 6.77
CA VAL A 38 10.68 4.79 6.63
C VAL A 38 9.35 4.38 5.98
N TRP A 39 9.40 3.61 4.89
CA TRP A 39 8.20 3.15 4.18
C TRP A 39 7.30 2.29 5.07
N PHE A 40 7.89 1.48 5.97
CA PHE A 40 7.16 0.57 6.84
C PHE A 40 6.45 1.35 7.94
N GLN A 41 7.15 2.33 8.54
CA GLN A 41 6.57 3.20 9.54
C GLN A 41 5.43 4.04 8.96
N LEU A 42 5.63 4.67 7.80
CA LEU A 42 4.60 5.47 7.14
C LEU A 42 3.38 4.63 6.74
N HIS A 43 3.58 3.44 6.17
CA HIS A 43 2.49 2.53 5.84
C HIS A 43 1.68 2.18 7.09
N ARG A 44 2.35 1.77 8.17
CA ARG A 44 1.71 1.39 9.43
C ARG A 44 0.89 2.53 10.02
N ASP A 45 1.49 3.71 10.12
CA ASP A 45 0.88 4.84 10.82
C ASP A 45 -0.33 5.38 10.05
N ILE A 46 -0.20 5.54 8.72
CA ILE A 46 -1.30 5.97 7.87
C ILE A 46 -2.45 4.95 7.91
N PHE A 47 -2.12 3.65 7.86
CA PHE A 47 -3.15 2.61 7.91
C PHE A 47 -3.84 2.53 9.27
N LEU A 48 -3.11 2.71 10.39
CA LEU A 48 -3.71 2.75 11.73
C LEU A 48 -4.65 3.95 11.90
N ILE A 49 -4.24 5.14 11.45
CA ILE A 49 -5.11 6.32 11.45
C ILE A 49 -6.35 6.07 10.60
N SER A 50 -6.18 5.49 9.42
CA SER A 50 -7.30 5.10 8.55
C SER A 50 -8.25 4.13 9.27
N LEU A 51 -7.72 3.07 9.89
CA LEU A 51 -8.52 2.06 10.57
C LEU A 51 -9.33 2.64 11.74
N ILE A 52 -8.73 3.51 12.55
CA ILE A 52 -9.41 4.19 13.65
C ILE A 52 -10.58 5.03 13.11
N LEU A 53 -10.35 5.81 12.05
CA LEU A 53 -11.40 6.60 11.41
C LEU A 53 -12.53 5.71 10.85
N GLN A 54 -12.19 4.57 10.26
CA GLN A 54 -13.18 3.61 9.76
C GLN A 54 -14.05 3.06 10.89
N ILE A 55 -13.43 2.56 11.97
CA ILE A 55 -14.15 1.97 13.11
C ILE A 55 -15.10 3.01 13.72
N LEU A 56 -14.60 4.21 14.01
CA LEU A 56 -15.42 5.28 14.58
C LEU A 56 -16.59 5.66 13.64
N ALA A 57 -16.31 5.82 12.33
CA ALA A 57 -17.34 6.17 11.36
C ALA A 57 -18.42 5.08 11.22
N VAL A 58 -18.03 3.80 11.23
CA VAL A 58 -18.95 2.66 11.19
C VAL A 58 -19.82 2.63 12.45
N ILE A 59 -19.23 2.80 13.65
CA ILE A 59 -19.98 2.88 14.91
C ILE A 59 -21.01 4.01 14.87
N PHE A 60 -20.62 5.21 14.42
CA PHE A 60 -21.56 6.33 14.30
C PHE A 60 -22.70 6.06 13.31
N ILE A 61 -22.43 5.33 12.22
CA ILE A 61 -23.46 4.95 11.26
C ILE A 61 -24.45 3.96 11.89
N PHE A 62 -23.97 2.93 12.60
CA PHE A 62 -24.84 1.97 13.29
C PHE A 62 -25.65 2.63 14.41
N TRP A 63 -25.03 3.53 15.16
CA TRP A 63 -25.70 4.33 16.17
C TRP A 63 -26.85 5.17 15.57
N GLN A 64 -26.58 5.89 14.48
CA GLN A 64 -27.62 6.68 13.79
C GLN A 64 -28.70 5.81 13.14
N ALA A 65 -28.37 4.59 12.74
CA ALA A 65 -29.32 3.64 12.16
C ALA A 65 -30.12 2.86 13.21
N GLY A 66 -29.89 3.09 14.50
CA GLY A 66 -30.58 2.39 15.60
C GLY A 66 -30.28 0.89 15.64
N TRP A 67 -29.13 0.45 15.13
CA TRP A 67 -28.74 -0.97 15.07
C TRP A 67 -29.72 -1.90 14.33
N VAL A 68 -30.56 -1.34 13.47
CA VAL A 68 -31.52 -2.11 12.68
C VAL A 68 -30.88 -2.60 11.39
N TRP A 69 -30.94 -3.92 11.18
CA TRP A 69 -30.48 -4.56 9.96
C TRP A 69 -31.56 -4.56 8.89
N TYR A 70 -31.24 -4.03 7.71
CA TYR A 70 -32.14 -4.12 6.57
C TYR A 70 -32.10 -5.53 6.00
N GLN A 71 -33.23 -6.23 6.05
CA GLN A 71 -33.43 -7.51 5.38
C GLN A 71 -34.41 -7.34 4.23
N CYS A 72 -33.99 -7.77 3.04
CA CYS A 72 -34.86 -7.88 1.88
C CYS A 72 -34.77 -9.32 1.33
N SER A 73 -35.94 -9.96 1.21
CA SER A 73 -36.15 -11.30 0.65
C SER A 73 -36.27 -11.26 -0.89
N TYR A 74 -36.36 -12.42 -1.54
CA TYR A 74 -36.13 -12.74 -2.96
C TYR A 74 -36.70 -11.79 -4.07
N GLN A 75 -37.56 -10.81 -3.75
CA GLN A 75 -38.07 -9.80 -4.67
C GLN A 75 -37.59 -8.38 -4.31
N CYS A 76 -36.28 -8.15 -4.35
CA CYS A 76 -35.73 -6.80 -4.10
C CYS A 76 -35.74 -5.95 -5.37
N THR A 77 -36.22 -4.71 -5.27
CA THR A 77 -35.98 -3.70 -6.32
C THR A 77 -34.46 -3.43 -6.44
N PRO A 78 -33.95 -2.90 -7.57
CA PRO A 78 -32.52 -2.57 -7.71
C PRO A 78 -31.99 -1.66 -6.59
N LYS A 79 -32.82 -0.75 -6.06
CA LYS A 79 -32.47 0.12 -4.93
C LYS A 79 -32.32 -0.66 -3.62
N ASP A 80 -33.20 -1.62 -3.37
CA ASP A 80 -33.18 -2.44 -2.16
C ASP A 80 -32.06 -3.48 -2.19
N PHE A 81 -31.77 -4.04 -3.37
CA PHE A 81 -30.58 -4.84 -3.59
C PHE A 81 -29.31 -4.03 -3.26
N SER A 82 -29.22 -2.79 -3.74
CA SER A 82 -28.07 -1.94 -3.49
C SER A 82 -27.88 -1.62 -2.00
N LYS A 83 -28.96 -1.34 -1.26
CA LYS A 83 -28.90 -1.16 0.20
C LYS A 83 -28.38 -2.40 0.92
N LYS A 84 -28.89 -3.58 0.56
CA LYS A 84 -28.47 -4.87 1.15
C LYS A 84 -26.99 -5.15 0.86
N MET A 85 -26.60 -5.02 -0.41
CA MET A 85 -25.22 -5.26 -0.82
C MET A 85 -24.26 -4.23 -0.22
N HIS A 86 -24.63 -2.96 -0.14
CA HIS A 86 -23.84 -1.91 0.54
C HIS A 86 -23.51 -2.30 1.98
N ALA A 87 -24.50 -2.77 2.75
CA ALA A 87 -24.27 -3.20 4.12
C ALA A 87 -23.33 -4.41 4.19
N ILE A 88 -23.59 -5.44 3.37
CA ILE A 88 -22.77 -6.67 3.34
C ILE A 88 -21.33 -6.36 2.94
N THR A 89 -21.12 -5.67 1.81
CA THR A 89 -19.78 -5.37 1.31
C THR A 89 -19.03 -4.44 2.27
N GLY A 90 -19.73 -3.51 2.93
CA GLY A 90 -19.12 -2.60 3.91
C GLY A 90 -18.63 -3.31 5.16
N ILE A 91 -19.41 -4.28 5.67
CA ILE A 91 -18.98 -5.10 6.82
C ILE A 91 -17.79 -5.97 6.43
N ILE A 92 -17.87 -6.65 5.28
CA ILE A 92 -16.75 -7.49 4.79
C ILE A 92 -15.48 -6.65 4.69
N ALA A 93 -15.56 -5.47 4.06
CA ALA A 93 -14.42 -4.55 3.98
C ALA A 93 -13.86 -4.19 5.35
N THR A 94 -14.74 -3.82 6.30
CA THR A 94 -14.35 -3.43 7.66
C THR A 94 -13.69 -4.59 8.42
N VAL A 95 -14.25 -5.79 8.35
CA VAL A 95 -13.69 -6.99 8.98
C VAL A 95 -12.32 -7.32 8.42
N LEU A 96 -12.17 -7.29 7.10
CA LEU A 96 -10.87 -7.54 6.45
C LEU A 96 -9.84 -6.46 6.83
N ALA A 97 -10.24 -5.18 6.92
CA ALA A 97 -9.36 -4.10 7.36
C ALA A 97 -8.94 -4.25 8.84
N VAL A 98 -9.84 -4.66 9.72
CA VAL A 98 -9.53 -4.97 11.12
C VAL A 98 -8.62 -6.19 11.24
N LEU A 99 -8.76 -7.18 10.35
CA LEU A 99 -7.90 -8.37 10.33
C LEU A 99 -6.44 -8.05 9.96
N GLN A 100 -6.21 -6.98 9.17
CA GLN A 100 -4.86 -6.60 8.71
C GLN A 100 -3.81 -6.43 9.82
N PRO A 101 -4.03 -5.63 10.88
CA PRO A 101 -3.05 -5.50 11.96
C PRO A 101 -2.78 -6.83 12.66
N PHE A 102 -3.77 -7.71 12.84
CA PHE A 102 -3.55 -9.03 13.44
C PHE A 102 -2.66 -9.91 12.56
N LEU A 103 -2.91 -9.93 11.24
CA LEU A 103 -2.02 -10.61 10.29
C LEU A 103 -0.61 -10.01 10.38
N ALA A 104 -0.48 -8.69 10.45
CA ALA A 104 0.81 -8.01 10.56
C ALA A 104 1.57 -8.34 11.86
N LEU A 105 0.89 -8.69 12.95
CA LEU A 105 1.52 -9.18 14.19
C LEU A 105 2.11 -10.58 14.03
N LEU A 106 1.48 -11.43 13.19
CA LEU A 106 1.95 -12.77 12.86
C LEU A 106 3.07 -12.76 11.80
N ARG A 107 3.62 -11.59 11.47
CA ARG A 107 4.64 -11.42 10.43
C ARG A 107 5.90 -12.23 10.78
N PRO A 108 6.33 -13.16 9.91
CA PRO A 108 7.56 -13.93 10.12
C PRO A 108 8.83 -13.07 10.14
N SER A 109 9.88 -13.59 10.78
CA SER A 109 11.22 -13.00 10.81
C SER A 109 11.73 -12.69 9.39
N PRO A 110 12.59 -11.66 9.22
CA PRO A 110 13.06 -11.27 7.90
C PRO A 110 13.71 -12.37 7.06
N ASN A 111 14.31 -13.36 7.72
CA ASN A 111 15.06 -14.47 7.11
C ASN A 111 14.25 -15.78 7.01
N SER A 112 12.95 -15.76 7.32
CA SER A 112 12.09 -16.95 7.25
C SER A 112 11.65 -17.26 5.82
N GLU A 113 11.68 -18.54 5.42
CA GLU A 113 11.21 -19.01 4.12
C GLU A 113 9.70 -18.78 3.91
N HIS A 114 8.88 -18.77 4.97
CA HIS A 114 7.43 -18.56 4.88
C HIS A 114 7.01 -17.10 4.66
N ARG A 115 7.98 -16.17 4.56
CA ARG A 115 7.69 -14.74 4.45
C ARG A 115 7.01 -14.35 3.14
N TYR A 116 7.23 -15.10 2.05
CA TYR A 116 6.53 -14.85 0.78
C TYR A 116 5.03 -15.14 0.90
N ILE A 117 4.65 -16.21 1.64
CA ILE A 117 3.25 -16.58 1.89
C ILE A 117 2.57 -15.46 2.66
N PHE A 118 3.21 -14.99 3.73
CA PHE A 118 2.72 -13.85 4.50
C PHE A 118 2.51 -12.61 3.62
N ASN A 119 3.51 -12.25 2.80
CA ASN A 119 3.41 -11.06 1.95
C ASN A 119 2.25 -11.15 0.95
N TRP A 120 2.06 -12.32 0.31
CA TRP A 120 0.95 -12.56 -0.60
C TRP A 120 -0.41 -12.54 0.10
N ALA A 121 -0.52 -13.21 1.25
CA ALA A 121 -1.75 -13.24 2.02
C ALA A 121 -2.13 -11.83 2.52
N HIS A 122 -1.18 -11.11 3.12
CA HIS A 122 -1.39 -9.75 3.62
C HIS A 122 -1.81 -8.79 2.49
N TRP A 123 -1.12 -8.87 1.34
CA TRP A 123 -1.48 -8.10 0.15
C TRP A 123 -2.88 -8.45 -0.37
N LEU A 124 -3.21 -9.74 -0.50
CA LEU A 124 -4.49 -10.21 -1.02
C LEU A 124 -5.64 -9.71 -0.14
N VAL A 125 -5.57 -9.95 1.16
CA VAL A 125 -6.59 -9.49 2.12
C VAL A 125 -6.73 -7.96 2.04
N GLY A 126 -5.63 -7.23 1.81
CA GLY A 126 -5.64 -5.76 1.77
C GLY A 126 -6.32 -5.23 0.52
N MET A 127 -5.98 -5.81 -0.63
CA MET A 127 -6.58 -5.46 -1.91
C MET A 127 -8.05 -5.85 -1.98
N THR A 128 -8.41 -7.00 -1.40
CA THR A 128 -9.80 -7.43 -1.27
C THR A 128 -10.60 -6.48 -0.37
N ALA A 129 -10.06 -6.08 0.78
CA ALA A 129 -10.70 -5.09 1.65
C ALA A 129 -10.97 -3.77 0.92
N TRP A 130 -9.97 -3.24 0.20
CA TRP A 130 -10.11 -2.00 -0.57
C TRP A 130 -11.13 -2.15 -1.70
N SER A 131 -11.16 -3.29 -2.40
CA SER A 131 -12.13 -3.56 -3.46
C SER A 131 -13.57 -3.60 -2.94
N PHE A 132 -13.81 -4.30 -1.82
CA PHE A 132 -15.12 -4.32 -1.17
C PHE A 132 -15.52 -2.94 -0.66
N ALA A 133 -14.59 -2.14 -0.13
CA ALA A 133 -14.87 -0.77 0.28
C ALA A 133 -15.28 0.10 -0.91
N SER A 134 -14.55 0.03 -2.03
CA SER A 134 -14.88 0.77 -3.25
C SER A 134 -16.25 0.37 -3.81
N ALA A 135 -16.57 -0.93 -3.84
CA ALA A 135 -17.89 -1.42 -4.23
C ALA A 135 -18.99 -0.89 -3.28
N THR A 136 -18.74 -0.91 -1.97
CA THR A 136 -19.64 -0.37 -0.94
C THR A 136 -19.97 1.09 -1.18
N MET A 137 -18.96 1.90 -1.52
CA MET A 137 -19.18 3.32 -1.80
C MET A 137 -20.03 3.50 -3.05
N VAL A 138 -19.76 2.77 -4.14
CA VAL A 138 -20.55 2.85 -5.38
C VAL A 138 -22.01 2.45 -5.12
N LEU A 139 -22.24 1.40 -4.33
CA LEU A 139 -23.57 0.96 -3.90
C LEU A 139 -24.27 1.99 -2.98
N ALA A 140 -23.56 2.95 -2.39
CA ALA A 140 -24.16 4.00 -1.58
C ALA A 140 -24.88 5.08 -2.42
N LEU A 141 -24.48 5.26 -3.68
CA LEU A 141 -25.01 6.30 -4.59
C LEU A 141 -26.53 6.18 -4.88
N PRO A 142 -27.06 5.00 -5.29
CA PRO A 142 -28.49 4.86 -5.57
C PRO A 142 -29.36 4.89 -4.31
N MET A 143 -28.78 4.84 -3.11
CA MET A 143 -29.53 4.89 -1.84
C MET A 143 -30.10 6.28 -1.53
N GLY A 144 -29.67 7.34 -2.23
CA GLY A 144 -30.26 8.68 -2.16
C GLY A 144 -30.08 9.42 -0.83
N LYS A 145 -29.48 8.80 0.21
CA LYS A 145 -29.31 9.42 1.54
C LYS A 145 -28.41 10.66 1.55
N THR A 146 -27.63 10.90 0.49
CA THR A 146 -26.79 12.09 0.32
C THR A 146 -27.45 13.15 -0.56
N GLY A 147 -28.57 12.85 -1.22
CA GLY A 147 -29.20 13.72 -2.22
C GLY A 147 -28.33 13.98 -3.46
N LEU A 148 -27.13 13.40 -3.55
CA LEU A 148 -26.10 13.82 -4.50
C LEU A 148 -26.51 13.55 -5.95
N ASN A 149 -27.09 12.38 -6.22
CA ASN A 149 -27.63 12.06 -7.55
C ASN A 149 -28.92 12.84 -7.87
N ALA A 150 -29.65 13.32 -6.87
CA ALA A 150 -30.83 14.14 -7.10
C ALA A 150 -30.45 15.59 -7.49
N VAL A 151 -29.36 16.11 -6.92
CA VAL A 151 -28.86 17.47 -7.19
C VAL A 151 -27.95 17.53 -8.42
N TYR A 152 -27.05 16.54 -8.58
CA TYR A 152 -25.98 16.56 -9.58
C TYR A 152 -26.11 15.46 -10.66
N GLY A 153 -27.25 14.76 -10.70
CA GLY A 153 -27.50 13.70 -11.68
C GLY A 153 -26.48 12.57 -11.61
N TYR A 154 -25.81 12.26 -12.72
CA TYR A 154 -24.84 11.17 -12.81
C TYR A 154 -23.39 11.57 -12.46
N ALA A 155 -23.13 12.85 -12.15
CA ALA A 155 -21.76 13.31 -11.88
C ALA A 155 -21.06 12.55 -10.73
N PRO A 156 -21.70 12.23 -9.59
CA PRO A 156 -21.07 11.46 -8.53
C PRO A 156 -20.59 10.07 -8.96
N ASN A 157 -21.34 9.40 -9.86
CA ASN A 157 -20.96 8.08 -10.37
C ASN A 157 -19.65 8.17 -11.18
N TRP A 158 -19.50 9.21 -12.01
CA TRP A 158 -18.29 9.44 -12.79
C TRP A 158 -17.09 9.80 -11.94
N VAL A 159 -17.27 10.63 -10.90
CA VAL A 159 -16.20 10.97 -9.95
C VAL A 159 -15.69 9.71 -9.24
N MET A 160 -16.61 8.84 -8.82
CA MET A 160 -16.25 7.61 -8.12
C MET A 160 -15.60 6.56 -9.03
N GLY A 161 -16.13 6.37 -10.24
CA GLY A 161 -15.49 5.53 -11.25
C GLY A 161 -14.11 6.08 -11.64
N GLY A 162 -14.00 7.39 -11.82
CA GLY A 162 -12.75 8.09 -12.13
C GLY A 162 -11.69 7.91 -11.05
N TYR A 163 -12.06 7.99 -9.77
CA TYR A 163 -11.14 7.72 -8.67
C TYR A 163 -10.61 6.28 -8.68
N ILE A 164 -11.48 5.29 -8.88
CA ILE A 164 -11.08 3.87 -8.95
C ILE A 164 -10.12 3.65 -10.11
N LEU A 165 -10.45 4.18 -11.30
CA LEU A 165 -9.59 4.10 -12.48
C LEU A 165 -8.25 4.82 -12.26
N PHE A 166 -8.27 5.99 -11.62
CA PHE A 166 -7.06 6.73 -11.27
C PHE A 166 -6.17 5.92 -10.33
N PHE A 167 -6.71 5.33 -9.27
CA PHE A 167 -5.94 4.50 -8.35
C PHE A 167 -5.32 3.28 -9.03
N ILE A 168 -6.10 2.60 -9.90
CA ILE A 168 -5.59 1.48 -10.70
C ILE A 168 -4.48 1.97 -11.64
N GLY A 169 -4.70 3.09 -12.34
CA GLY A 169 -3.72 3.73 -13.22
C GLY A 169 -2.42 4.10 -12.49
N CYS A 170 -2.51 4.69 -11.29
CA CYS A 170 -1.35 4.95 -10.44
C CYS A 170 -0.59 3.68 -10.09
N ASN A 171 -1.27 2.59 -9.72
CA ASN A 171 -0.60 1.31 -9.47
C ASN A 171 0.11 0.80 -10.73
N ILE A 172 -0.54 0.83 -11.89
CA ILE A 172 0.04 0.37 -13.16
C ILE A 172 1.29 1.20 -13.52
N VAL A 173 1.19 2.53 -13.49
CA VAL A 173 2.29 3.44 -13.82
C VAL A 173 3.45 3.25 -12.84
N MET A 174 3.17 3.18 -11.53
CA MET A 174 4.22 2.98 -10.53
C MET A 174 4.87 1.60 -10.64
N GLU A 175 4.12 0.56 -10.99
CA GLU A 175 4.67 -0.78 -11.27
C GLU A 175 5.58 -0.76 -12.50
N MET A 176 5.16 -0.09 -13.59
CA MET A 176 5.99 0.08 -14.79
C MET A 176 7.30 0.82 -14.47
N LEU A 177 7.22 1.90 -13.68
CA LEU A 177 8.39 2.66 -13.24
C LEU A 177 9.31 1.84 -12.34
N ALA A 178 8.74 1.07 -11.40
CA ALA A 178 9.51 0.21 -10.50
C ALA A 178 10.29 -0.86 -11.29
N THR A 179 9.60 -1.60 -12.18
CA THR A 179 10.22 -2.63 -13.02
C THR A 179 11.28 -2.03 -13.96
N SER A 180 11.01 -0.86 -14.55
CA SER A 180 11.97 -0.20 -15.44
C SER A 180 13.24 0.24 -14.69
N ASN A 181 13.09 0.70 -13.44
CA ASN A 181 14.21 1.06 -12.59
C ASN A 181 15.03 -0.17 -12.19
N ASP A 182 14.38 -1.29 -11.86
CA ASP A 182 15.07 -2.53 -11.50
C ASP A 182 15.92 -3.05 -12.68
N VAL A 183 15.35 -3.13 -13.88
CA VAL A 183 16.07 -3.52 -15.11
C VAL A 183 17.25 -2.59 -15.39
N ARG A 184 17.07 -1.28 -15.21
CA ARG A 184 18.14 -0.30 -15.41
C ARG A 184 19.28 -0.51 -14.40
N MET A 185 18.95 -0.80 -13.15
CA MET A 185 19.95 -1.04 -12.11
C MET A 185 20.73 -2.33 -12.38
N GLU A 186 20.07 -3.41 -12.82
CA GLU A 186 20.73 -4.64 -13.22
C GLU A 186 21.71 -4.42 -14.37
N LYS A 187 21.29 -3.67 -15.40
CA LYS A 187 22.15 -3.32 -16.53
C LYS A 187 23.39 -2.54 -16.07
N ASN A 188 23.20 -1.49 -15.27
CA ASN A 188 24.32 -0.68 -14.75
C ASN A 188 25.31 -1.52 -13.92
N VAL A 189 24.81 -2.44 -13.09
CA VAL A 189 25.67 -3.34 -12.30
C VAL A 189 26.44 -4.31 -13.20
N SER A 190 25.81 -4.85 -14.24
CA SER A 190 26.45 -5.75 -15.19
C SER A 190 27.55 -5.06 -16.02
N GLU A 191 27.33 -3.81 -16.44
CA GLU A 191 28.32 -2.98 -17.15
C GLU A 191 29.51 -2.58 -16.27
N ILE A 192 29.32 -2.45 -14.96
CA ILE A 192 30.40 -2.15 -13.99
C ILE A 192 31.18 -3.44 -13.60
N LYS A 193 30.55 -4.62 -13.67
CA LYS A 193 31.17 -5.92 -13.32
C LYS A 193 31.33 -6.92 -14.49
N PRO A 194 31.74 -6.52 -15.72
CA PRO A 194 31.68 -7.40 -16.88
C PRO A 194 32.64 -8.60 -16.83
N HIS A 195 33.56 -8.67 -15.86
CA HIS A 195 34.61 -9.72 -15.81
C HIS A 195 34.63 -10.61 -14.56
N ARG A 196 33.59 -10.62 -13.70
CA ARG A 196 33.66 -11.43 -12.46
C ARG A 196 32.50 -12.37 -12.16
N PHE A 197 31.44 -12.47 -12.97
CA PHE A 197 30.33 -13.37 -12.63
C PHE A 197 29.77 -14.14 -13.84
N ILE A 198 30.04 -15.45 -13.87
CA ILE A 198 29.18 -16.44 -14.55
C ILE A 198 28.10 -16.82 -13.54
N VAL A 199 26.85 -16.48 -13.80
CA VAL A 199 25.71 -16.76 -12.92
C VAL A 199 25.14 -18.13 -13.31
N GLY A 200 25.15 -19.08 -12.38
CA GLY A 200 24.51 -20.38 -12.54
C GLY A 200 22.97 -20.32 -12.41
N PRO A 201 22.25 -21.41 -12.71
CA PRO A 201 20.81 -21.42 -13.00
C PRO A 201 19.86 -21.00 -11.85
N SER A 202 20.39 -20.66 -10.68
CA SER A 202 19.60 -20.43 -9.45
C SER A 202 19.68 -19.00 -8.91
N GLY A 203 20.30 -18.05 -9.62
CA GLY A 203 20.26 -16.62 -9.27
C GLY A 203 20.91 -16.21 -7.93
N MET A 204 21.57 -17.14 -7.22
CA MET A 204 22.27 -16.85 -5.97
C MET A 204 23.75 -16.61 -6.26
N ALA A 205 24.23 -15.40 -6.01
CA ALA A 205 25.65 -15.05 -6.12
C ALA A 205 26.46 -15.79 -5.03
N LEU A 206 27.08 -16.91 -5.39
CA LEU A 206 28.06 -17.59 -4.54
C LEU A 206 29.35 -16.77 -4.50
N SER A 207 29.53 -15.97 -3.45
CA SER A 207 30.80 -15.33 -3.14
C SER A 207 31.68 -16.29 -2.33
N HIS A 208 32.23 -17.32 -2.98
CA HIS A 208 33.40 -18.00 -2.43
C HIS A 208 34.62 -17.11 -2.67
N LEU A 209 34.94 -16.25 -1.70
CA LEU A 209 36.17 -15.47 -1.65
C LEU A 209 37.26 -16.32 -1.02
N ASN A 210 38.10 -16.94 -1.85
CA ASN A 210 39.49 -17.23 -1.52
C ASN A 210 40.35 -16.78 -2.72
N GLY A 211 40.98 -15.61 -2.58
CA GLY A 211 41.89 -14.99 -3.54
C GLY A 211 42.39 -13.65 -3.00
N PRO A 212 43.69 -13.32 -3.16
CA PRO A 212 44.42 -12.47 -2.22
C PRO A 212 43.96 -11.01 -2.24
N THR A 213 43.97 -10.40 -1.05
CA THR A 213 43.70 -8.99 -0.78
C THR A 213 44.71 -8.11 -1.50
N VAL A 214 44.24 -7.32 -2.46
CA VAL A 214 44.98 -6.13 -2.93
C VAL A 214 44.32 -4.94 -2.24
N GLU A 215 45.04 -4.38 -1.26
CA GLU A 215 44.69 -3.12 -0.61
C GLU A 215 44.61 -2.00 -1.66
N SER A 216 43.58 -1.16 -1.55
CA SER A 216 43.44 0.03 -2.39
C SER A 216 44.50 1.07 -1.98
N PRO A 217 45.21 1.74 -2.92
CA PRO A 217 46.20 2.74 -2.55
C PRO A 217 45.54 3.93 -1.83
N LEU A 218 45.95 4.17 -0.58
CA LEU A 218 45.61 5.36 0.19
C LEU A 218 46.09 6.62 -0.56
N ALA A 219 45.20 7.61 -0.67
CA ALA A 219 45.54 8.91 -1.24
C ALA A 219 46.57 9.64 -0.34
N PRO A 220 47.59 10.32 -0.90
CA PRO A 220 48.56 11.06 -0.10
C PRO A 220 47.92 12.31 0.53
N PRO A 221 48.29 12.68 1.77
CA PRO A 221 47.75 13.86 2.44
C PRO A 221 48.32 15.16 1.83
N THR A 222 47.43 16.09 1.52
CA THR A 222 47.76 17.46 1.12
C THR A 222 48.35 18.24 2.30
N SER A 223 49.66 18.52 2.27
CA SER A 223 50.31 19.43 3.22
C SER A 223 50.14 20.88 2.75
N LEU A 224 49.59 21.74 3.60
CA LEU A 224 49.58 23.19 3.45
C LEU A 224 50.24 23.82 4.68
N LYS A 225 51.22 24.68 4.40
CA LYS A 225 51.93 25.61 5.31
C LYS A 225 53.12 25.00 6.06
N ASP A 226 54.34 25.29 5.60
CA ASP A 226 55.06 26.48 6.06
C ASP A 226 56.20 26.85 5.10
N LEU A 227 56.28 28.15 4.83
CA LEU A 227 57.37 28.78 4.09
C LEU A 227 58.67 28.74 4.93
N SER A 228 59.79 28.79 4.21
CA SER A 228 61.18 28.77 4.67
C SER A 228 61.65 30.13 5.24
N PRO A 229 62.96 30.38 5.46
CA PRO A 229 63.55 30.56 6.80
C PRO A 229 64.11 31.98 7.05
N GLN A 230 64.18 32.40 8.32
CA GLN A 230 65.31 33.14 8.93
C GLN A 230 65.35 32.83 10.43
#